data_AF-A0A9E5HS74-F1
#
_entry.id   AF-A0A9E5HS74-F1
#
_cell.length_a   1.000
_cell.length_b   1.000
_cell.length_c   1.000
_cell.angle_alpha   90.00
_cell.angle_beta   90.00
_cell.angle_gamma   90.00
#
_symmetry.space_group_name_H-M   'P 1'
#
loop_
_entity.id
_entity.type
_entity.pdbx_description
1 polymer ?
#
loop_
_entity_poly.entity_id
_entity_poly.type
_entity_poly.pdbx_seq_one_letter_code
_entity_poly.pdbx_strand_id
1 'polypeptide(L)'
;MDKEIAETRALEILTWLLSEDDLIQVFMGTTGASRDDIRSNALNHNFLISILDFVLMDDSWVLSCSKFIDTDPSQIRMIRLSLDGGEEVNWT
;
A
#
# COMPACT_ATOMS: atom_id res chain seq x y z
N MET A 1 -8.06 -3.73 13.82
CA MET A 1 -7.19 -2.58 13.59
C MET A 1 -8.05 -1.48 13.02
N ASP A 2 -7.95 -0.27 13.54
CA ASP A 2 -8.74 0.88 13.09
C ASP A 2 -8.31 1.34 11.70
N LYS A 3 -9.27 1.87 10.92
CA LYS A 3 -9.05 2.32 9.54
C LYS A 3 -7.98 3.42 9.46
N GLU A 4 -8.01 4.38 10.37
CA GLU A 4 -7.03 5.47 10.44
C GLU A 4 -5.60 4.97 10.69
N ILE A 5 -5.47 3.93 11.53
CA ILE A 5 -4.18 3.27 11.77
C ILE A 5 -3.74 2.53 10.50
N ALA A 6 -4.65 1.78 9.87
CA ALA A 6 -4.34 1.06 8.63
C ALA A 6 -3.90 2.01 7.50
N GLU A 7 -4.56 3.17 7.36
CA GLU A 7 -4.20 4.19 6.38
C GLU A 7 -2.81 4.77 6.66
N THR A 8 -2.53 5.11 7.91
CA THR A 8 -1.20 5.56 8.34
C THR A 8 -0.14 4.52 8.00
N ARG A 9 -0.39 3.24 8.31
CA ARG A 9 0.55 2.16 7.97
C ARG A 9 0.71 1.99 6.46
N ALA A 10 -0.36 2.13 5.67
CA ALA A 10 -0.28 2.05 4.21
C ALA A 10 0.54 3.20 3.62
N LEU A 11 0.50 4.40 4.21
CA LEU A 11 1.35 5.52 3.82
C LEU A 11 2.83 5.28 4.13
N GLU A 12 3.13 4.63 5.26
CA GLU A 12 4.51 4.19 5.57
C GLU A 12 5.01 3.18 4.53
N ILE A 13 4.15 2.25 4.11
CA ILE A 13 4.44 1.27 3.04
C ILE A 13 4.65 1.95 1.69
N LEU A 14 3.85 2.98 1.36
CA LEU A 14 4.08 3.81 0.18
C LEU A 14 5.44 4.53 0.25
N THR A 15 5.81 5.03 1.42
CA THR A 15 7.13 5.68 1.62
C THR A 15 8.28 4.70 1.39
N TRP A 16 8.14 3.46 1.86
CA TRP A 16 9.08 2.37 1.57
C TRP A 16 9.17 2.09 0.07
N LEU A 17 8.02 1.93 -0.61
CA LEU A 17 7.96 1.66 -2.05
C LEU A 17 8.66 2.77 -2.86
N LEU A 18 8.46 4.03 -2.48
CA LEU A 18 9.10 5.19 -3.10
C LEU A 18 10.60 5.27 -2.84
N SER A 19 11.10 4.60 -1.80
CA SER A 19 12.53 4.54 -1.49
C SER A 19 13.26 3.47 -2.30
N GLU A 20 12.52 2.53 -2.91
CA GLU A 20 13.04 1.44 -3.74
C GLU A 20 12.87 1.76 -5.22
N ASP A 21 13.88 2.36 -5.85
CA ASP A 21 13.85 2.83 -7.25
C ASP A 21 13.49 1.73 -8.26
N ASP A 22 14.01 0.51 -8.11
CA ASP A 22 13.66 -0.61 -8.97
C ASP A 22 12.19 -1.03 -8.77
N LEU A 23 11.76 -1.09 -7.51
CA LEU A 23 10.42 -1.59 -7.17
C LEU A 23 9.32 -0.62 -7.59
N ILE A 24 9.54 0.69 -7.47
CA ILE A 24 8.59 1.69 -7.95
C ILE A 24 8.44 1.62 -9.48
N GLN A 25 9.50 1.30 -10.24
CA GLN A 25 9.36 1.07 -11.69
C GLN A 25 8.49 -0.17 -11.97
N VAL A 26 8.67 -1.25 -11.22
CA VAL A 26 7.85 -2.47 -11.37
C VAL A 26 6.39 -2.19 -11.03
N PHE A 27 6.13 -1.44 -9.95
CA PHE A 27 4.78 -1.03 -9.58
C PHE A 27 4.11 -0.21 -10.69
N MET A 28 4.79 0.80 -11.22
CA MET A 28 4.29 1.62 -12.33
C MET A 28 4.04 0.79 -13.59
N GLY A 29 4.94 -0.15 -13.92
CA GLY A 29 4.77 -1.05 -15.05
C GLY A 29 3.61 -2.04 -14.89
N THR A 30 3.32 -2.46 -13.65
CA THR A 30 2.25 -3.43 -13.34
C THR A 30 0.88 -2.77 -13.25
N THR A 31 0.80 -1.58 -12.66
CA THR A 31 -0.46 -0.85 -12.43
C THR A 31 -0.82 0.12 -13.55
N GLY A 32 0.16 0.51 -14.36
CA GLY A 32 0.02 1.60 -15.33
C GLY A 32 0.00 3.00 -14.69
N ALA A 33 0.26 3.12 -13.38
CA ALA A 33 0.32 4.39 -12.70
C ALA A 33 1.57 5.19 -13.12
N SER A 34 1.42 6.50 -13.26
CA SER A 34 2.54 7.42 -13.46
C SER A 34 3.02 7.99 -12.12
N ARG A 35 4.21 8.62 -12.11
CA ARG A 35 4.68 9.41 -10.96
C ARG A 35 3.69 10.49 -10.52
N ASP A 36 3.00 11.13 -11.47
CA ASP A 36 1.97 12.11 -11.12
C ASP A 36 0.76 11.46 -10.46
N ASP A 37 0.31 10.29 -10.95
CA ASP A 37 -0.77 9.53 -10.33
C ASP A 37 -0.41 9.13 -8.90
N ILE A 38 0.82 8.66 -8.66
CA ILE A 38 1.29 8.29 -7.32
C ILE A 38 1.20 9.50 -6.37
N ARG A 39 1.62 10.68 -6.83
CA ARG A 39 1.57 11.91 -6.03
C ARG A 39 0.14 12.37 -5.77
N SER A 40 -0.71 12.34 -6.80
CA SER A 40 -2.10 12.82 -6.73
C SER A 40 -3.00 11.89 -5.93
N ASN A 41 -2.68 10.59 -5.89
CA ASN A 41 -3.46 9.55 -5.22
C ASN A 41 -2.80 9.02 -3.93
N ALA A 42 -1.73 9.63 -3.44
CA ALA A 42 -1.01 9.14 -2.25
C ALA A 42 -1.91 8.96 -1.02
N LEU A 43 -2.95 9.79 -0.87
CA LEU A 43 -3.93 9.72 0.21
C LEU A 43 -5.25 9.02 -0.22
N ASN A 44 -5.33 8.52 -1.45
CA ASN A 44 -6.51 7.84 -1.94
C ASN A 44 -6.53 6.41 -1.41
N HIS A 45 -7.64 6.05 -0.78
CA HIS A 45 -7.81 4.75 -0.15
C HIS A 45 -7.66 3.56 -1.12
N ASN A 46 -8.27 3.66 -2.29
CA ASN A 46 -8.23 2.60 -3.31
C ASN A 46 -6.83 2.47 -3.93
N PHE A 47 -6.10 3.58 -3.99
CA PHE A 47 -4.70 3.58 -4.39
C PHE A 47 -3.80 2.91 -3.35
N LEU A 48 -4.00 3.20 -2.06
CA LEU A 48 -3.29 2.54 -0.96
C LEU A 48 -3.57 1.03 -0.92
N ILE A 49 -4.82 0.60 -1.19
CA ILE A 49 -5.16 -0.80 -1.36
C ILE A 49 -4.36 -1.43 -2.51
N SER A 50 -4.27 -0.75 -3.65
CA SER A 50 -3.52 -1.24 -4.81
C SER A 50 -2.02 -1.41 -4.52
N ILE A 51 -1.44 -0.52 -3.71
CA ILE A 51 -0.05 -0.64 -3.23
C ILE A 51 0.10 -1.88 -2.34
N LEU A 52 -0.81 -2.11 -1.41
CA LEU A 52 -0.77 -3.28 -0.53
C LEU A 52 -0.95 -4.58 -1.32
N ASP A 53 -1.89 -4.62 -2.27
CA ASP A 53 -2.09 -5.77 -3.14
C ASP A 53 -0.84 -6.04 -3.99
N PHE A 54 -0.12 -5.01 -4.43
CA PHE A 54 1.18 -5.16 -5.09
C PHE A 54 2.26 -5.74 -4.17
N VAL A 55 2.44 -5.20 -2.96
CA VAL A 55 3.43 -5.70 -2.00
C VAL A 55 3.15 -7.16 -1.61
N LEU A 56 1.88 -7.53 -1.51
CA LEU A 56 1.45 -8.90 -1.19
C LEU A 56 1.65 -9.90 -2.34
N MET A 57 2.08 -9.48 -3.53
CA MET A 57 2.35 -10.40 -4.65
C MET A 57 3.63 -11.22 -4.47
N ASP A 58 4.60 -10.73 -3.69
CA ASP A 58 5.88 -11.41 -3.47
C ASP A 58 6.27 -11.37 -1.99
N ASP A 59 6.54 -12.54 -1.40
CA ASP A 59 6.95 -12.65 0.01
C ASP A 59 8.21 -11.83 0.33
N SER A 60 9.12 -11.64 -0.63
CA SER A 60 10.34 -10.85 -0.42
C SER A 60 10.02 -9.38 -0.20
N TRP A 61 9.01 -8.85 -0.89
CA TRP A 61 8.53 -7.47 -0.71
C TRP A 61 7.82 -7.31 0.62
N VAL A 62 6.97 -8.27 0.99
CA VAL A 62 6.32 -8.29 2.31
C VAL A 62 7.36 -8.27 3.43
N LEU A 63 8.38 -9.13 3.36
CA LEU A 63 9.45 -9.21 4.36
C LEU A 63 10.34 -7.95 4.41
N SER A 64 10.63 -7.35 3.25
CA SER A 64 11.43 -6.12 3.17
C SER A 64 10.66 -4.93 3.74
N CYS A 65 9.41 -4.76 3.31
CA CYS A 65 8.55 -3.70 3.78
C CYS A 65 8.24 -3.81 5.27
N SER A 66 7.97 -5.02 5.77
CA SER A 66 7.67 -5.22 7.19
C SER A 66 8.87 -4.86 8.08
N LYS A 67 10.10 -5.09 7.62
CA LYS A 67 11.32 -4.62 8.29
C LYS A 67 11.44 -3.10 8.28
N PHE A 68 11.06 -2.44 7.19
CA PHE A 68 11.14 -0.98 7.07
C PHE A 68 10.19 -0.27 8.05
N ILE A 69 8.97 -0.78 8.21
CA ILE A 69 7.94 -0.19 9.09
C ILE A 69 7.91 -0.80 10.50
N ASP A 70 8.91 -1.63 10.85
CA ASP A 70 9.04 -2.34 12.12
C ASP A 70 7.74 -3.08 12.53
N THR A 71 7.28 -3.97 11.66
CA THR A 71 6.08 -4.77 11.90
C THR A 71 6.24 -6.23 11.50
N ASP A 72 5.33 -7.07 11.99
CA ASP A 72 5.29 -8.48 11.60
C ASP A 72 4.74 -8.61 10.17
N PRO A 73 5.32 -9.47 9.29
CA PRO A 73 4.87 -9.67 7.92
C PRO A 73 3.37 -9.98 7.78
N SER A 74 2.76 -10.68 8.75
CA SER A 74 1.33 -10.98 8.74
C SER A 74 0.45 -9.73 8.90
N GLN A 75 0.99 -8.65 9.49
CA GLN A 75 0.27 -7.38 9.65
C GLN A 75 0.03 -6.69 8.31
N ILE A 76 0.87 -6.88 7.30
CA ILE A 76 0.67 -6.28 5.96
C ILE A 76 -0.68 -6.72 5.38
N ARG A 77 -1.02 -8.00 5.51
CA ARG A 77 -2.32 -8.53 5.10
C ARG A 77 -3.48 -7.96 5.94
N MET A 78 -3.24 -7.75 7.23
CA MET A 78 -4.24 -7.17 8.13
C MET A 78 -4.51 -5.69 7.80
N ILE A 79 -3.49 -4.92 7.41
CA ILE A 79 -3.62 -3.55 6.90
C ILE A 79 -4.53 -3.55 5.67
N ARG A 80 -4.23 -4.39 4.67
CA ARG A 80 -5.03 -4.51 3.44
C ARG A 80 -6.50 -4.82 3.70
N LEU A 81 -6.78 -5.73 4.63
CA LEU A 81 -8.16 -6.09 5.01
C LEU A 81 -8.88 -4.98 5.79
N SER A 82 -8.14 -4.19 6.57
CA SER A 82 -8.71 -3.11 7.37
C SER A 82 -9.08 -1.89 6.52
N LEU A 83 -8.43 -1.72 5.35
CA LEU A 83 -8.79 -0.71 4.36
C LEU A 83 -10.08 -1.11 3.61
N ASP A 84 -10.15 -2.33 3.09
CA ASP A 84 -11.30 -2.88 2.34
C ASP A 84 -12.66 -2.70 3.05
N GLY A 85 -12.70 -2.87 4.38
CA GLY A 85 -13.91 -2.68 5.19
C GLY A 85 -14.37 -1.23 5.41
N GLY A 86 -13.73 -0.26 4.77
CA GLY A 86 -13.94 1.18 4.96
C GLY A 86 -14.53 1.93 3.76
N GLU A 87 -14.81 1.27 2.63
CA GLU A 87 -15.65 1.84 1.58
C GLU A 87 -17.10 1.87 2.10
N GLU A 88 -17.44 2.96 2.79
CA GLU A 88 -18.84 3.38 2.89
C GLU A 88 -19.29 3.66 1.45
N VAL A 89 -19.88 2.63 0.83
CA VAL A 89 -20.40 2.66 -0.52
C VAL A 89 -21.51 3.71 -0.57
N ASN A 90 -21.13 4.96 -0.84
CA ASN A 90 -22.05 6.05 -1.08
C ASN A 90 -22.64 5.85 -2.47
N TRP A 91 -23.62 4.96 -2.57
CA TRP A 91 -24.50 4.90 -3.74
C TRP A 91 -25.40 6.14 -3.69
N THR A 92 -24.99 7.23 -4.32
CA THR A 92 -25.92 8.28 -4.79
C THR A 92 -26.36 7.98 -6.20
#